data_AF-A0A497SR62-F1
#
_entry.id   AF-A0A497SR62-F1
#
_cell.length_a   1.000
_cell.length_b   1.000
_cell.length_c   1.000
_cell.angle_alpha   90.00
_cell.angle_beta   90.00
_cell.angle_gamma   90.00
#
_symmetry.space_group_name_H-M   'P 1'
#
loop_
_entity.id
_entity.type
_entity.pdbx_description
1 polymer ?
#
loop_
_entity_poly.entity_id
_entity_poly.type
_entity_poly.pdbx_seq_one_letter_code
_entity_poly.pdbx_strand_id
1 'polypeptide(L)' 'SYFSICLITPILLLVQLIPISISGIGTREGTSVLLLSNFGIPPELAIAFSLGILIEDYILGGIGLVCWFKIKE' A
#
# COMPACT_ATOMS: atom_id res chain seq x y z
N SER A 1 15.16 -8.17 6.51
CA SER A 1 14.85 -9.57 6.12
C SER A 1 13.47 -9.66 5.51
N TYR A 2 13.22 -10.61 4.58
CA TYR A 2 11.89 -10.82 3.96
C TYR A 2 10.75 -10.90 4.99
N PHE A 3 10.98 -11.65 6.08
CA PHE A 3 10.01 -11.81 7.17
C PHE A 3 9.59 -10.48 7.81
N SER A 4 10.51 -9.53 7.96
CA SER A 4 10.21 -8.21 8.52
C SER A 4 9.25 -7.43 7.61
N ILE A 5 9.45 -7.52 6.30
CA ILE A 5 8.57 -6.86 5.32
C ILE A 5 7.17 -7.49 5.37
N CYS A 6 7.08 -8.83 5.43
CA CYS A 6 5.79 -9.52 5.60
C CYS A 6 5.02 -9.12 6.86
N LEU A 7 5.70 -8.73 7.94
CA LEU A 7 5.05 -8.24 9.17
C LEU A 7 4.66 -6.77 9.08
N ILE A 8 5.40 -5.95 8.32
CA ILE A 8 5.12 -4.52 8.14
C ILE A 8 3.97 -4.30 7.17
N THR A 9 3.90 -5.07 6.07
CA THR A 9 2.85 -4.93 5.05
C THR A 9 1.42 -4.93 5.62
N PRO A 10 0.98 -5.88 6.48
CA PRO A 10 -0.38 -5.84 7.04
C PRO A 10 -0.63 -4.60 7.90
N ILE A 11 0.39 -4.05 8.56
CA ILE A 11 0.26 -2.80 9.33
C ILE A 11 0.01 -1.63 8.36
N LEU A 12 0.71 -1.58 7.22
CA LEU A 12 0.47 -0.57 6.19
C LEU A 12 -0.93 -0.66 5.60
N LEU A 13 -1.45 -1.87 5.38
CA LEU A 13 -2.82 -2.09 4.91
C LEU A 13 -3.86 -1.66 5.96
N LEU A 14 -3.61 -1.92 7.25
CA LEU A 14 -4.47 -1.41 8.32
C LEU A 14 -4.51 0.12 8.36
N VAL A 15 -3.36 0.78 8.18
CA VAL A 15 -3.29 2.25 8.10
C VAL A 15 -4.04 2.79 6.89
N GLN A 16 -3.96 2.10 5.75
CA GLN A 16 -4.70 2.48 4.54
C GLN A 16 -6.23 2.40 4.73
N LEU A 17 -6.70 1.47 5.58
CA LEU A 17 -8.13 1.33 5.90
C LEU A 17 -8.63 2.46 6.82
N ILE A 18 -7.74 3.16 7.53
CA ILE A 18 -8.14 4.28 8.36
C ILE A 18 -8.58 5.42 7.43
N PRO A 19 -9.82 5.94 7.55
CA PRO A 19 -10.36 6.95 6.65
C PRO A 19 -9.81 8.37 6.96
N ILE A 20 -8.50 8.47 7.23
CA ILE A 20 -7.78 9.74 7.41
C ILE A 20 -7.48 10.36 6.04
N SER A 21 -7.18 9.56 5.03
CA SER A 21 -6.89 10.04 3.67
C SER A 21 -7.45 9.10 2.59
N ILE A 22 -7.67 9.66 1.39
CA ILE A 22 -8.18 8.91 0.23
C ILE A 22 -7.13 7.84 -0.15
N SER A 23 -7.56 6.58 -0.15
CA SER A 23 -6.71 5.41 -0.44
C SER A 23 -5.43 5.31 0.40
N GLY A 24 -5.38 5.94 1.57
CA GLY A 24 -4.20 5.97 2.43
C GLY A 24 -3.03 6.78 1.87
N ILE A 25 -3.26 7.66 0.88
CA ILE A 25 -2.22 8.51 0.31
C ILE A 25 -1.66 9.44 1.40
N GLY A 26 -0.33 9.51 1.51
CA GLY A 26 0.38 10.28 2.53
C GLY A 26 0.49 9.58 3.90
N THR A 27 -0.58 8.96 4.40
CA THR A 27 -0.56 8.24 5.70
C THR A 27 0.19 6.91 5.61
N ARG A 28 -0.04 6.13 4.54
CA ARG A 28 0.69 4.88 4.28
C ARG A 28 2.16 5.15 3.98
N GLU A 29 2.46 6.21 3.22
CA GLU A 29 3.84 6.64 2.89
C GLU A 29 4.60 7.07 4.16
N GLY A 30 3.99 7.87 5.03
CA GLY A 30 4.60 8.26 6.30
C GLY A 30 4.83 7.06 7.21
N THR A 31 3.89 6.11 7.24
CA THR A 31 4.02 4.88 8.03
C THR A 31 5.10 3.96 7.47
N SER A 32 5.22 3.83 6.14
CA SER A 32 6.26 2.99 5.53
C SER A 32 7.64 3.54 5.84
N VAL A 33 7.84 4.86 5.75
CA VAL A 33 9.09 5.53 6.14
C VAL A 33 9.37 5.28 7.62
N LEU A 34 8.40 5.49 8.50
CA LEU A 34 8.58 5.33 9.95
C LEU A 34 8.96 3.89 10.31
N LEU A 35 8.27 2.89 9.76
CA LEU A 35 8.53 1.48 10.08
C LEU A 35 9.82 0.95 9.43
N LEU A 36 10.07 1.27 8.16
CA LEU A 36 11.23 0.78 7.42
C LEU A 36 12.53 1.49 7.81
N SER A 37 12.45 2.70 8.37
CA SER A 37 13.62 3.40 8.93
C SER A 37 14.31 2.58 10.04
N ASN A 38 13.56 1.78 10.81
CA ASN A 38 14.11 0.87 11.82
C ASN A 38 15.02 -0.23 11.24
N PHE A 39 14.95 -0.44 9.93
CA PHE A 39 15.77 -1.41 9.19
C PHE A 39 16.86 -0.73 8.35
N GLY A 40 17.09 0.58 8.54
CA GLY A 40 18.08 1.35 7.79
C GLY A 40 17.68 1.63 6.33
N ILE A 41 16.40 1.45 5.99
CA ILE A 41 15.91 1.71 4.64
C ILE A 41 15.75 3.24 4.45
N PRO A 42 16.32 3.81 3.38
CA PRO A 42 16.19 5.23 3.10
C PRO A 42 14.73 5.60 2.78
N PRO A 43 14.30 6.82 3.13
CA PRO A 43 12.90 7.24 2.98
C PRO A 43 12.42 7.19 1.53
N GLU A 44 13.29 7.47 0.55
CA GLU A 44 12.96 7.40 -0.87
C GLU A 44 12.51 5.99 -1.29
N LEU A 45 13.19 4.96 -0.78
CA LEU A 45 12.85 3.56 -1.07
C LEU A 45 11.58 3.13 -0.34
N ALA A 46 11.38 3.61 0.89
CA ALA A 46 10.17 3.33 1.67
C ALA A 46 8.91 3.94 1.05
N ILE A 47 9.02 5.14 0.47
CA ILE A 47 7.97 5.79 -0.31
C ILE A 47 7.72 5.00 -1.61
N ALA A 48 8.78 4.66 -2.35
CA ALA A 48 8.65 3.88 -3.58
C ALA A 48 7.95 2.53 -3.35
N PHE A 49 8.27 1.85 -2.24
CA PHE A 49 7.61 0.61 -1.84
C PHE A 49 6.10 0.81 -1.60
N SER A 50 5.74 1.86 -0.87
CA SER A 50 4.35 2.17 -0.53
C SER A 50 3.55 2.60 -1.76
N LEU A 51 4.12 3.40 -2.67
CA LEU A 51 3.53 3.68 -3.98
C LEU A 51 3.32 2.41 -4.83
N GLY A 52 4.22 1.43 -4.74
CA GLY A 52 4.06 0.13 -5.39
C GLY A 52 2.78 -0.59 -4.94
N ILE A 53 2.48 -0.58 -3.64
CA ILE A 53 1.22 -1.12 -3.09
C ILE A 53 0.00 -0.38 -3.65
N LEU A 54 0.09 0.96 -3.81
CA LEU A 54 -1.00 1.74 -4.40
C LEU A 54 -1.31 1.31 -5.83
N ILE A 55 -0.26 1.19 -6.63
CA ILE A 55 -0.38 0.85 -8.05
C ILE A 55 -0.99 -0.54 -8.20
N GLU A 56 -0.53 -1.49 -7.38
CA GLU A 56 -1.07 -2.85 -7.32
C GLU A 56 -2.57 -2.86 -6.97
N ASP A 57 -2.99 -2.11 -5.93
CA ASP A 57 -4.40 -1.98 -5.54
C ASP A 57 -5.27 -1.40 -6.68
N TYR A 58 -4.80 -0.34 -7.35
CA TYR A 58 -5.52 0.24 -8.48
C TYR A 58 -5.60 -0.70 -9.69
N ILE A 59 -4.54 -1.47 -9.97
CA ILE A 59 -4.55 -2.47 -11.06
C ILE A 59 -5.58 -3.56 -10.76
N LEU A 60 -5.56 -4.12 -9.55
CA LEU A 60 -6.50 -5.16 -9.14
C LEU A 60 -7.95 -4.65 -9.10
N GLY A 61 -8.16 -3.45 -8.55
CA GLY A 61 -9.47 -2.79 -8.57
C GLY A 61 -9.97 -2.53 -9.99
N GLY A 62 -9.08 -2.14 -10.90
CA GLY A 62 -9.39 -1.98 -12.32
C GLY A 62 -9.82 -3.29 -13.00
N ILE A 63 -9.14 -4.39 -12.73
CA ILE A 63 -9.53 -5.72 -13.21
C ILE A 63 -10.92 -6.11 -12.67
N GLY A 64 -11.16 -5.88 -11.37
CA GLY A 64 -12.47 -6.13 -10.74
C GLY A 64 -13.60 -5.34 -11.41
N LEU A 65 -13.35 -4.07 -11.75
CA LEU A 65 -14.29 -3.20 -12.45
C LEU A 65 -14.58 -3.68 -13.87
N VAL A 66 -13.57 -4.16 -14.61
CA VAL A 66 -13.77 -4.77 -15.95
C VAL A 66 -14.62 -6.05 -15.84
N CYS A 67 -14.35 -6.91 -14.87
CA CYS A 67 -15.14 -8.12 -14.63
C CYS A 67 -16.59 -7.78 -14.26
N TRP A 68 -16.81 -6.73 -13.47
CA TRP A 68 -18.14 -6.28 -13.08
C TRP A 68 -18.98 -5.86 -14.28
N PHE A 69 -18.42 -5.09 -15.22
CA PHE A 69 -19.14 -4.71 -16.43
C PHE A 69 -19.54 -5.90 -17.29
N LYS A 70 -18.69 -6.94 -17.38
CA LYS A 70 -19.01 -8.17 -18.15
C LYS A 70 -20.09 -9.05 -17.52
N ILE A 71 -20.29 -8.98 -16.20
CA ILE A 71 -21.32 -9.77 -15.49
C ILE A 71 -22.69 -9.09 -15.56
N LYS A 72 -22.70 -7.77 -15.76
CA LYS A 72 -23.91 -6.94 -15.76
C LYS A 72 -24.58 -6.88 -17.15
N GLU A 73 -23.88 -7.32 -18.20
CA GLU A 73 -24.41 -7.61 -19.55
C GLU A 73 -24.96 -9.04 -19.64
#